data_AF-A0A7S0QH97-F1
#
_entry.id   AF-A0A7S0QH97-F1
#
_cell.length_a   1.000
_cell.length_b   1.000
_cell.length_c   1.000
_cell.angle_alpha   90.00
_cell.angle_beta   90.00
_cell.angle_gamma   90.00
#
_symmetry.space_group_name_H-M   'P 1'
#
loop_
_entity.id
_entity.type
_entity.pdbx_description
1 polymer ?
#
loop_
_entity_poly.entity_id
_entity_poly.type
_entity_poly.pdbx_seq_one_letter_code
_entity_poly.pdbx_strand_id
1 'polypeptide(L)'
;PLQSSQMSSSASPNPQDVDHSAATTVASSPRHHFYGEDNASASNASAKWRQVRDILVKAALDGNEVLHGYGDLITCRDTIERFLAGAKGNVEKASKQLQAHLEWRQEYQLDQIVTEDFSDLEARGELYWGGTDLEGVPTLTWLIGKHLPSNQCPKRF
;
A
#
# COMPACT_ATOMS: atom_id res chain seq x y z
N PRO A 1 7.79 -65.36 -49.17
CA PRO A 1 8.11 -66.64 -48.49
C PRO A 1 9.40 -66.51 -47.67
N LEU A 2 9.27 -66.56 -46.31
CA LEU A 2 10.29 -66.84 -45.27
C LEU A 2 11.47 -65.80 -45.17
N GLN A 3 11.91 -65.22 -44.05
CA GLN A 3 11.99 -65.49 -42.59
C GLN A 3 12.14 -64.12 -41.86
N SER A 4 11.43 -63.80 -40.77
CA SER A 4 11.72 -64.05 -39.32
C SER A 4 12.88 -63.26 -38.66
N SER A 5 12.50 -62.49 -37.63
CA SER A 5 13.24 -62.04 -36.42
C SER A 5 14.30 -60.93 -36.60
N GLN A 6 14.40 -59.89 -35.75
CA GLN A 6 14.38 -59.87 -34.29
C GLN A 6 13.84 -58.58 -33.65
N MET A 7 13.37 -58.74 -32.41
CA MET A 7 13.07 -57.70 -31.42
C MET A 7 14.34 -57.08 -30.83
N SER A 8 14.29 -55.80 -30.47
CA SER A 8 15.05 -55.25 -29.34
C SER A 8 14.34 -54.03 -28.76
N SER A 9 14.31 -54.03 -27.44
CA SER A 9 13.55 -53.18 -26.53
C SER A 9 14.51 -52.21 -25.83
N SER A 10 14.14 -50.94 -25.69
CA SER A 10 14.67 -50.00 -24.68
C SER A 10 13.80 -48.74 -24.70
N ALA A 11 12.85 -48.62 -23.78
CA ALA A 11 12.99 -47.93 -22.50
C ALA A 11 13.03 -46.39 -22.63
N SER A 12 11.92 -45.76 -22.23
CA SER A 12 11.81 -44.33 -21.93
C SER A 12 12.77 -43.91 -20.80
N PRO A 13 13.04 -42.60 -20.64
CA PRO A 13 12.22 -41.88 -19.67
C PRO A 13 11.78 -40.47 -20.10
N ASN A 14 10.57 -40.16 -19.66
CA ASN A 14 9.96 -38.85 -19.56
C ASN A 14 10.62 -38.05 -18.41
N PRO A 15 10.97 -36.76 -18.58
CA PRO A 15 11.08 -35.82 -17.48
C PRO A 15 10.03 -34.71 -17.70
N GLN A 16 8.90 -34.86 -17.03
CA GLN A 16 8.58 -34.18 -15.77
C GLN A 16 7.98 -32.79 -15.98
N ASP A 17 6.68 -32.75 -15.69
CA ASP A 17 5.87 -31.59 -15.38
C ASP A 17 6.62 -30.64 -14.43
N VAL A 18 6.83 -29.41 -14.88
CA VAL A 18 7.16 -28.29 -13.98
C VAL A 18 5.83 -27.71 -13.50
N ASP A 19 5.33 -28.31 -12.44
CA ASP A 19 4.23 -27.81 -11.63
C ASP A 19 4.71 -26.54 -10.93
N HIS A 20 4.33 -25.36 -11.45
CA HIS A 20 4.49 -24.09 -10.74
C HIS A 20 3.33 -23.91 -9.74
N SER A 21 3.19 -24.83 -8.78
CA SER A 21 2.39 -24.60 -7.58
C SER A 21 3.22 -23.81 -6.57
N ALA A 22 3.23 -22.49 -6.72
CA ALA A 22 3.66 -21.60 -5.66
C ALA A 22 2.60 -21.61 -4.55
N ALA A 23 2.76 -22.52 -3.59
CA ALA A 23 1.99 -22.50 -2.35
C ALA A 23 2.35 -21.24 -1.56
N THR A 24 1.49 -20.22 -1.62
CA THR A 24 1.53 -19.09 -0.69
C THR A 24 1.06 -19.58 0.67
N THR A 25 2.00 -20.08 1.48
CA THR A 25 1.77 -20.28 2.90
C THR A 25 1.69 -18.91 3.56
N VAL A 26 0.47 -18.42 3.76
CA VAL A 26 0.20 -17.24 4.59
C VAL A 26 0.46 -17.64 6.04
N ALA A 27 1.70 -17.53 6.48
CA ALA A 27 2.04 -17.65 7.88
C ALA A 27 1.31 -16.53 8.63
N SER A 28 0.27 -16.90 9.38
CA SER A 28 -0.43 -16.02 10.30
C SER A 28 0.53 -15.69 11.45
N SER A 29 1.35 -14.67 11.24
CA SER A 29 2.29 -14.20 12.25
C SER A 29 1.54 -13.38 13.31
N PRO A 30 1.84 -13.56 14.61
CA PRO A 30 1.18 -12.82 15.69
C PRO A 30 1.37 -11.32 15.48
N ARG A 31 0.27 -10.56 15.48
CA ARG A 31 0.29 -9.09 15.61
C ARG A 31 0.97 -8.73 16.92
N HIS A 32 2.28 -8.49 16.88
CA HIS A 32 2.96 -7.80 17.96
C HIS A 32 2.50 -6.34 17.93
N HIS A 33 1.52 -6.03 18.76
CA HIS A 33 1.23 -4.65 19.15
C HIS A 33 2.49 -4.05 19.76
N PHE A 34 3.21 -3.27 18.95
CA PHE A 34 4.30 -2.44 19.42
C PHE A 34 3.70 -1.22 20.13
N TYR A 35 3.32 -1.39 21.40
CA TYR A 35 3.13 -0.29 22.32
C TYR A 35 4.11 -0.47 23.48
N GLY A 36 5.37 -0.08 23.21
CA GLY A 36 6.34 0.25 24.25
C GLY A 36 5.89 1.51 24.98
N GLU A 37 6.05 1.48 26.29
CA GLU A 37 5.48 2.36 27.30
C GLU A 37 5.83 3.85 27.15
N ASP A 38 4.80 4.70 27.23
CA ASP A 38 4.88 6.08 27.74
C ASP A 38 3.48 6.49 28.28
N ASN A 39 3.15 5.98 29.47
CA ASN A 39 1.80 6.04 30.05
C ASN A 39 1.28 7.45 30.41
N ALA A 40 2.11 8.50 30.31
CA ALA A 40 1.66 9.89 30.48
C ALA A 40 1.45 10.63 29.14
N SER A 41 2.14 10.23 28.07
CA SER A 41 2.02 10.84 26.74
C SER A 41 0.80 10.29 25.99
N ALA A 42 0.51 8.99 26.15
CA ALA A 42 -0.59 8.32 25.46
C ALA A 42 -1.99 8.84 25.86
N SER A 43 -2.20 9.21 27.14
CA SER A 43 -3.47 9.79 27.60
C SER A 43 -3.72 11.18 27.02
N ASN A 44 -2.65 11.95 26.81
CA ASN A 44 -2.72 13.31 26.27
C ASN A 44 -2.82 13.30 24.73
N ALA A 45 -2.14 12.37 24.06
CA ALA A 45 -2.33 12.10 22.63
C ALA A 45 -3.78 11.63 22.33
N SER A 46 -4.35 10.79 23.21
CA SER A 46 -5.76 10.41 23.19
C SER A 46 -6.72 11.60 23.32
N ALA A 47 -6.32 12.69 23.98
CA ALA A 47 -7.13 13.91 24.02
C ALA A 47 -6.97 14.76 22.75
N LYS A 48 -5.77 14.85 22.19
CA LYS A 48 -5.45 15.73 21.05
C LYS A 48 -6.10 15.32 19.73
N TRP A 49 -6.25 14.01 19.46
CA TRP A 49 -6.92 13.59 18.22
C TRP A 49 -8.39 14.04 18.18
N ARG A 50 -9.06 14.10 19.33
CA ARG A 50 -10.42 14.63 19.43
C ARG A 50 -10.45 16.12 19.09
N GLN A 51 -9.46 16.89 19.54
CA GLN A 51 -9.37 18.32 19.20
C GLN A 51 -9.21 18.53 17.69
N VAL A 52 -8.33 17.75 17.04
CA VAL A 52 -8.17 17.80 15.56
C VAL A 52 -9.48 17.41 14.87
N ARG A 53 -10.11 16.30 15.29
CA ARG A 53 -11.42 15.87 14.77
C ARG A 53 -12.45 16.99 14.89
N ASP A 54 -12.59 17.57 16.07
CA ASP A 54 -13.63 18.55 16.35
C ASP A 54 -13.44 19.83 15.51
N ILE A 55 -12.19 20.25 15.28
CA ILE A 55 -11.86 21.35 14.36
C ILE A 55 -12.32 21.03 12.94
N LEU A 56 -11.98 19.84 12.42
CA LEU A 56 -12.27 19.45 11.04
C LEU A 56 -13.76 19.18 10.81
N VAL A 57 -14.42 18.51 11.76
CA VAL A 57 -15.87 18.26 11.72
C VAL A 57 -16.63 19.58 11.78
N LYS A 58 -16.22 20.52 12.63
CA LYS A 58 -16.82 21.85 12.65
C LYS A 58 -16.68 22.54 11.29
N ALA A 59 -15.47 22.55 10.72
CA ALA A 59 -15.25 23.15 9.40
C ALA A 59 -16.10 22.49 8.30
N ALA A 60 -16.29 21.16 8.34
CA ALA A 60 -17.17 20.44 7.43
C ALA A 60 -18.64 20.88 7.59
N LEU A 61 -19.12 20.99 8.84
CA LEU A 61 -20.49 21.45 9.13
C LEU A 61 -20.70 22.93 8.79
N ASP A 62 -19.65 23.75 8.88
CA ASP A 62 -19.65 25.17 8.49
C ASP A 62 -19.59 25.37 6.97
N GLY A 63 -19.65 24.29 6.17
CA GLY A 63 -19.79 24.34 4.72
C GLY A 63 -18.54 23.99 3.91
N ASN A 64 -17.48 23.46 4.54
CA ASN A 64 -16.34 22.94 3.79
C ASN A 64 -16.71 21.58 3.13
N GLU A 65 -17.09 21.62 1.86
CA GLU A 65 -17.54 20.45 1.09
C GLU A 65 -16.46 19.36 0.97
N VAL A 66 -15.17 19.73 0.90
CA VAL A 66 -14.06 18.77 0.84
C VAL A 66 -14.02 17.93 2.09
N LEU A 67 -14.01 18.57 3.25
CA LEU A 67 -13.99 17.88 4.54
C LEU A 67 -15.28 17.07 4.76
N HIS A 68 -16.42 17.59 4.30
CA HIS A 68 -17.69 16.88 4.36
C HIS A 68 -17.66 15.58 3.53
N GLY A 69 -17.05 15.61 2.33
CA GLY A 69 -16.88 14.44 1.47
C GLY A 69 -16.02 13.34 2.09
N TYR A 70 -15.04 13.71 2.92
CA TYR A 70 -14.12 12.79 3.61
C TYR A 70 -14.44 12.62 5.11
N GLY A 71 -15.73 12.60 5.46
CA GLY A 71 -16.22 12.49 6.84
C GLY A 71 -15.64 11.30 7.62
N ASP A 72 -15.45 10.17 6.95
CA ASP A 72 -14.84 8.96 7.49
C ASP A 72 -13.37 9.18 7.88
N LEU A 73 -12.58 9.84 7.03
CA LEU A 73 -11.16 10.12 7.29
C LEU A 73 -10.97 11.17 8.40
N ILE A 74 -11.79 12.21 8.44
CA ILE A 74 -11.70 13.26 9.48
C ILE A 74 -12.24 12.83 10.85
N THR A 75 -12.91 11.67 10.93
CA THR A 75 -13.36 11.06 12.19
C THR A 75 -12.56 9.81 12.56
N CYS A 76 -11.77 9.25 11.64
CA CYS A 76 -10.91 8.10 11.87
C CYS A 76 -9.73 8.46 12.77
N ARG A 77 -9.68 7.82 13.94
CA ARG A 77 -8.63 8.03 14.94
C ARG A 77 -7.23 7.76 14.39
N ASP A 78 -7.02 6.61 13.76
CA ASP A 78 -5.70 6.19 13.27
C ASP A 78 -5.16 7.14 12.19
N THR A 79 -6.04 7.68 11.34
CA THR A 79 -5.69 8.72 10.37
C THR A 79 -5.23 9.98 11.08
N ILE A 80 -6.02 10.50 12.02
CA ILE A 80 -5.68 11.71 12.75
C ILE A 80 -4.38 11.56 13.56
N GLU A 81 -4.17 10.41 14.21
CA GLU A 81 -2.98 10.13 15.00
C GLU A 81 -1.70 10.13 14.12
N ARG A 82 -1.77 9.67 12.86
CA ARG A 82 -0.65 9.77 11.91
C ARG A 82 -0.27 11.22 11.61
N PHE A 83 -1.25 12.09 11.38
CA PHE A 83 -0.99 13.52 11.14
C PHE A 83 -0.50 14.23 12.41
N LEU A 84 -1.02 13.87 13.58
CA LEU A 84 -0.50 14.36 14.86
C LEU A 84 0.96 13.96 15.09
N ALA A 85 1.33 12.72 14.79
CA ALA A 85 2.71 12.26 14.90
C ALA A 85 3.64 13.09 13.99
N GLY A 86 3.27 13.29 12.72
CA GLY A 86 4.00 14.14 11.78
C GLY A 86 4.07 15.62 12.20
N ALA A 87 3.04 16.11 12.90
CA ALA A 87 2.98 17.45 13.46
C ALA A 87 3.64 17.58 14.85
N LYS A 88 4.28 16.53 15.37
CA LYS A 88 4.86 16.49 16.73
C LYS A 88 3.86 16.85 17.83
N GLY A 89 2.61 16.42 17.66
CA GLY A 89 1.51 16.65 18.60
C GLY A 89 0.95 18.08 18.60
N ASN A 90 1.26 18.89 17.59
CA ASN A 90 0.65 20.22 17.39
C ASN A 90 -0.69 20.07 16.66
N VAL A 91 -1.78 20.50 17.31
CA VAL A 91 -3.16 20.28 16.86
C VAL A 91 -3.50 21.12 15.63
N GLU A 92 -3.17 22.41 15.64
CA GLU A 92 -3.47 23.32 14.54
C GLU A 92 -2.72 22.93 13.27
N LYS A 93 -1.45 22.56 13.41
CA LYS A 93 -0.62 22.09 12.30
C LYS A 93 -1.14 20.77 11.74
N ALA A 94 -1.47 19.80 12.60
CA ALA A 94 -2.05 18.52 12.17
C ALA A 94 -3.36 18.72 11.41
N SER A 95 -4.23 19.59 11.91
CA SER A 95 -5.52 19.92 11.27
C SER A 95 -5.32 20.51 9.88
N LYS A 96 -4.41 21.49 9.73
CA LYS A 96 -4.07 22.10 8.43
C LYS A 96 -3.45 21.09 7.47
N GLN A 97 -2.55 20.22 7.94
CA GLN A 97 -1.92 19.21 7.11
C GLN A 97 -2.93 18.17 6.62
N LEU A 98 -3.85 17.72 7.49
CA LEU A 98 -4.91 16.79 7.09
C LEU A 98 -5.87 17.45 6.10
N GLN A 99 -6.31 18.69 6.33
CA GLN A 99 -7.13 19.42 5.36
C GLN A 99 -6.43 19.53 4.00
N ALA A 100 -5.18 19.99 3.95
CA ALA A 100 -4.42 20.11 2.71
C ALA A 100 -4.25 18.76 2.00
N HIS A 101 -4.08 17.68 2.75
CA HIS A 101 -4.04 16.33 2.19
C HIS A 101 -5.36 15.94 1.53
N LEU A 102 -6.50 16.27 2.14
CA LEU A 102 -7.83 15.94 1.58
C LEU A 102 -8.16 16.79 0.35
N GLU A 103 -7.76 18.06 0.34
CA GLU A 103 -7.83 18.93 -0.86
C GLU A 103 -7.00 18.33 -2.00
N TRP A 104 -5.77 17.88 -1.72
CA TRP A 104 -4.93 17.18 -2.69
C TRP A 104 -5.58 15.87 -3.18
N ARG A 105 -6.19 15.07 -2.29
CA ARG A 105 -6.92 13.85 -2.71
C ARG A 105 -8.04 14.17 -3.70
N GLN A 106 -8.78 15.24 -3.47
CA GLN A 106 -9.86 15.67 -4.37
C GLN A 106 -9.31 16.19 -5.70
N GLU A 107 -8.27 17.02 -5.67
CA GLU A 107 -7.64 17.60 -6.86
C GLU A 107 -7.14 16.51 -7.82
N TYR A 108 -6.46 15.49 -7.27
CA TYR A 108 -5.88 14.39 -8.04
C TYR A 108 -6.79 13.16 -8.12
N GLN A 109 -8.05 13.28 -7.71
CA GLN A 109 -9.08 12.24 -7.82
C GLN A 109 -8.62 10.88 -7.29
N LEU A 110 -7.98 10.88 -6.12
CA LEU A 110 -7.26 9.72 -5.61
C LEU A 110 -8.14 8.50 -5.36
N ASP A 111 -9.44 8.69 -5.20
CA ASP A 111 -10.39 7.59 -5.07
C ASP A 111 -10.56 6.79 -6.38
N GLN A 112 -10.13 7.35 -7.52
CA GLN A 112 -10.09 6.68 -8.83
C GLN A 112 -8.74 6.00 -9.12
N ILE A 113 -7.70 6.19 -8.28
CA ILE A 113 -6.36 5.64 -8.52
C ILE A 113 -6.35 4.11 -8.65
N VAL A 114 -7.31 3.42 -8.01
CA VAL A 114 -7.45 1.96 -8.08
C VAL A 114 -7.83 1.45 -9.47
N THR A 115 -8.27 2.34 -10.34
CA THR A 115 -8.60 2.01 -11.74
C THR A 115 -7.44 2.25 -12.70
N GLU A 116 -6.31 2.79 -12.21
CA GLU A 116 -5.13 3.01 -13.02
C GLU A 116 -4.41 1.71 -13.38
N ASP A 117 -3.96 1.64 -14.63
CA ASP A 117 -3.16 0.53 -15.13
C ASP A 117 -1.67 0.81 -14.95
N PHE A 118 -1.03 0.02 -14.08
CA PHE A 118 0.41 0.03 -13.85
C PHE A 118 1.13 -1.20 -14.44
N SER A 119 0.44 -2.02 -15.22
CA SER A 119 0.95 -3.30 -15.74
C SER A 119 2.21 -3.13 -16.59
N ASP A 120 2.40 -1.98 -17.23
CA ASP A 120 3.58 -1.69 -18.03
C ASP A 120 4.83 -1.40 -17.16
N LEU A 121 4.69 -0.77 -15.98
CA LEU A 121 5.80 -0.60 -15.03
C LEU A 121 6.21 -1.94 -14.43
N GLU A 122 5.23 -2.78 -14.12
CA GLU A 122 5.44 -4.13 -13.62
C GLU A 122 6.12 -5.00 -14.67
N ALA A 123 5.64 -4.99 -15.92
CA ALA A 123 6.23 -5.74 -17.03
C ALA A 123 7.69 -5.33 -17.32
N ARG A 124 8.03 -4.04 -17.15
CA ARG A 124 9.41 -3.55 -17.29
C ARG A 124 10.28 -3.83 -16.05
N GLY A 125 9.67 -4.25 -14.94
CA GLY A 125 10.32 -4.40 -13.65
C GLY A 125 10.98 -3.09 -13.19
N GLU A 126 10.34 -1.96 -13.50
CA GLU A 126 10.73 -0.63 -13.02
C GLU A 126 10.25 -0.41 -11.58
N LEU A 127 9.08 -0.96 -11.25
CA LEU A 127 8.45 -0.87 -9.94
C LEU A 127 7.98 -2.26 -9.50
N TYR A 128 8.40 -2.72 -8.33
CA TYR A 128 7.97 -4.03 -7.80
C TYR A 128 8.03 -4.08 -6.27
N TRP A 129 7.24 -4.98 -5.69
CA TRP A 129 7.27 -5.31 -4.27
C TRP A 129 8.52 -6.14 -3.95
N GLY A 130 9.35 -5.64 -3.04
CA GLY A 130 10.60 -6.30 -2.59
C GLY A 130 10.40 -7.28 -1.45
N GLY A 131 9.15 -7.57 -1.05
CA GLY A 131 8.82 -8.33 0.15
C GLY A 131 8.68 -7.40 1.37
N THR A 132 9.19 -7.85 2.52
CA THR A 132 9.21 -7.07 3.76
C THR A 132 10.64 -6.92 4.28
N ASP A 133 10.91 -5.84 5.00
CA ASP A 133 12.15 -5.72 5.76
C ASP A 133 12.18 -6.64 7.00
N LEU A 134 13.23 -6.50 7.83
CA LEU A 134 13.40 -7.29 9.05
C LEU A 134 12.32 -7.02 10.12
N GLU A 135 11.58 -5.92 10.00
CA GLU A 135 10.51 -5.51 10.91
C GLU A 135 9.12 -5.86 10.36
N GLY A 136 9.05 -6.45 9.16
CA GLY A 136 7.80 -6.81 8.50
C GLY A 136 7.15 -5.64 7.74
N VAL A 137 7.85 -4.52 7.55
CA VAL A 137 7.34 -3.38 6.76
C VAL A 137 7.46 -3.71 5.28
N PRO A 138 6.38 -3.54 4.48
CA PRO A 138 6.43 -3.82 3.06
C PRO A 138 7.38 -2.87 2.35
N THR A 139 8.19 -3.42 1.43
CA THR A 139 9.17 -2.65 0.65
C THR A 139 8.71 -2.53 -0.80
N LEU A 140 8.78 -1.30 -1.32
CA LEU A 140 8.52 -1.00 -2.73
C LEU A 140 9.83 -0.52 -3.36
N THR A 141 10.27 -1.18 -4.44
CA THR A 141 11.53 -0.86 -5.12
C THR A 141 11.26 -0.20 -6.46
N TRP A 142 11.87 0.97 -6.68
CA TRP A 142 11.90 1.66 -7.97
C TRP A 142 13.31 1.62 -8.57
N LEU A 143 13.48 1.02 -9.75
CA LEU A 143 14.78 0.93 -10.44
C LEU A 143 14.97 2.07 -11.43
N ILE A 144 15.62 3.15 -10.98
CA ILE A 144 15.87 4.36 -11.78
C ILE A 144 16.64 4.03 -13.08
N GLY A 145 17.59 3.10 -13.05
CA GLY A 145 18.36 2.72 -14.24
C GLY A 145 17.54 2.08 -15.36
N LYS A 146 16.33 1.62 -15.08
CA LYS A 146 15.38 1.11 -16.09
C LYS A 146 14.37 2.17 -16.54
N HIS A 147 14.32 3.31 -15.86
CA HIS A 147 13.38 4.38 -16.16
C HIS A 147 13.92 5.25 -17.30
N LEU A 148 13.44 5.00 -18.52
CA LEU A 148 13.80 5.78 -19.70
C LEU A 148 12.69 6.77 -20.05
N PRO A 149 13.00 8.04 -20.38
CA PRO A 149 12.00 9.02 -20.81
C PRO A 149 11.14 8.55 -21.99
N SER A 150 11.72 7.73 -22.88
CA SER A 150 11.02 7.13 -24.03
C SER A 150 9.91 6.14 -23.64
N ASN A 151 9.94 5.62 -22.42
CA ASN A 151 9.00 4.61 -21.93
C ASN A 151 7.83 5.22 -21.17
N GLN A 152 7.81 6.55 -21.00
CA GLN A 152 6.75 7.23 -20.28
C GLN A 152 5.48 7.26 -21.13
N CYS A 153 4.39 6.70 -20.59
CA CYS A 153 3.07 6.90 -21.18
C CYS A 153 2.60 8.32 -20.84
N PRO A 154 2.30 9.18 -21.82
CA PRO A 154 1.87 10.56 -21.57
C PRO A 154 0.46 10.68 -20.96
N LYS A 155 -0.22 9.55 -20.69
CA LYS A 155 -1.57 9.49 -20.10
C LYS A 155 -1.55 8.86 -18.71
N ARG A 156 -0.71 9.36 -17.82
CA ARG A 156 -0.92 9.19 -16.37
C ARG A 156 -1.17 10.60 -15.82
N PHE A 157 -2.15 10.71 -14.94
CA PHE A 157 -2.74 11.97 -14.51
C PHE A 157 -1.71 13.05 -14.15
#